data_AF-A0A2X1AQP7-F1
#
_entry.id   AF-A0A2X1AQP7-F1
#
_cell.length_a   1.000
_cell.length_b   1.000
_cell.length_c   1.000
_cell.angle_alpha   90.00
_cell.angle_beta   90.00
_cell.angle_gamma   90.00
#
_symmetry.space_group_name_H-M   'P 1'
#
loop_
_entity.id
_entity.type
_entity.pdbx_description
1 polymer ?
#
loop_
_entity_poly.entity_id
_entity_poly.type
_entity_poly.pdbx_seq_one_letter_code
_entity_poly.pdbx_strand_id
1 'polypeptide(L)'
;MVGSDGFTKGMEGAQAPGEAAQALTAILQTHYLRYLIIVSWALGLIATVGLAHGLVWFVATLAAGALRGEVEKRVSQRAGSGWGLVFPVVATATTAVWAVAPLLAWFSPSMFGRELAIAFLMSGYVLVFAQLRNSPRQAILISSPYGAAAAIIAVNLLGDPIFWPFVALAPFTAASLFVLVTMTMLREERIRAFQEHQAHLIEELEAARDKADAANEAKSNFLGVISHELRTPMNGVLGAAQLLSATRLEGAQREYLAIIRNSGDNLLSLLNDILDMTKIEAGRMNFEAVDVNLEDLHRRIVGPFEAQAEAKGLNFIAEFEGDVPAVVRGDPLRVCQVVQNLLSNAVKFTDQGTVRFVTRGRRVSERRVAFEFVVIDSGSGISDDDMDQLFQPFTQVDASSTRRFGGTGLGLTISRRLANIMGGEISVTSSLGEGSTFTFVVEGEVVTWRAAEAAAVAEGDVVAGDGMEVLVVEDHPVNRMILEAWMASTGRRTSMAENGREAVDAARDQRFDLIIMDVNMPVMDGLAATRLIREDGGVNAETPIIFLSASARNEDHEAGLAAGADAYLNKPIDFRSLSALMVHAQGGRAALRRLAEQDNEAAAA
;
A
#
# COMPACT_ATOMS: atom_id res chain seq x y z
N MET A 1 5.51 -24.52 -26.56
CA MET A 1 4.61 -25.64 -26.87
C MET A 1 4.23 -26.29 -25.55
N VAL A 2 2.91 -26.46 -25.33
CA VAL A 2 2.25 -27.09 -24.16
C VAL A 2 2.41 -26.29 -22.85
N GLY A 3 1.38 -25.84 -22.14
CA GLY A 3 -0.08 -25.96 -22.29
C GLY A 3 -0.69 -25.64 -20.92
N SER A 4 -1.54 -24.61 -20.82
CA SER A 4 -2.38 -24.38 -19.64
C SER A 4 -3.74 -23.90 -20.10
N ASP A 5 -4.61 -24.86 -20.41
CA ASP A 5 -6.05 -24.66 -20.46
C ASP A 5 -6.63 -24.99 -19.07
N GLY A 6 -7.57 -24.15 -18.63
CA GLY A 6 -8.68 -24.62 -17.81
C GLY A 6 -8.71 -24.15 -16.36
N PHE A 7 -8.98 -22.88 -16.12
CA PHE A 7 -10.05 -22.51 -15.19
C PHE A 7 -10.89 -21.37 -15.80
N THR A 8 -12.00 -21.77 -16.38
CA THR A 8 -13.04 -20.89 -16.93
C THR A 8 -13.92 -20.32 -15.81
N LYS A 9 -14.45 -19.13 -16.12
CA LYS A 9 -15.85 -18.71 -15.96
C LYS A 9 -16.20 -17.92 -14.69
N GLY A 10 -16.46 -16.62 -14.90
CA GLY A 10 -17.31 -15.86 -13.99
C GLY A 10 -17.07 -14.36 -13.90
N MET A 11 -16.92 -13.62 -15.01
CA MET A 11 -17.21 -12.19 -15.01
C MET A 11 -17.83 -11.80 -16.35
N GLU A 12 -19.15 -12.01 -16.45
CA GLU A 12 -19.99 -11.28 -17.39
C GLU A 12 -19.80 -9.78 -17.13
N GLY A 13 -19.71 -9.02 -18.23
CA GLY A 13 -19.28 -7.64 -18.26
C GLY A 13 -19.96 -6.75 -17.23
N ALA A 14 -19.16 -6.20 -16.32
CA ALA A 14 -19.51 -4.99 -15.62
C ALA A 14 -19.52 -3.85 -16.64
N GLN A 15 -20.65 -3.69 -17.35
CA GLN A 15 -20.97 -2.44 -18.02
C GLN A 15 -20.84 -1.33 -16.98
N ALA A 16 -19.97 -0.35 -17.26
CA ALA A 16 -19.74 0.76 -16.36
C ALA A 16 -21.09 1.39 -15.98
N PRO A 17 -21.36 1.69 -14.69
CA PRO A 17 -22.64 2.23 -14.24
C PRO A 17 -23.05 3.53 -14.96
N GLY A 18 -22.08 4.23 -15.58
CA GLY A 18 -22.33 5.39 -16.44
C GLY A 18 -22.97 5.07 -17.79
N GLU A 19 -22.63 3.96 -18.45
CA GLU A 19 -23.16 3.63 -19.79
C GLU A 19 -24.61 3.14 -19.72
N ALA A 20 -24.94 2.30 -18.73
CA ALA A 20 -26.31 1.84 -18.51
C ALA A 20 -27.23 2.98 -18.06
N ALA A 21 -26.73 3.88 -17.20
CA ALA A 21 -27.46 5.09 -16.81
C ALA A 21 -27.63 6.06 -17.97
N GLN A 22 -26.61 6.28 -18.81
CA GLN A 22 -26.72 7.13 -20.01
C GLN A 22 -27.64 6.53 -21.07
N ALA A 23 -27.59 5.22 -21.31
CA ALA A 23 -28.49 4.52 -22.23
C ALA A 23 -29.94 4.54 -21.71
N LEU A 24 -30.16 4.31 -20.42
CA LEU A 24 -31.48 4.41 -19.79
C LEU A 24 -32.01 5.85 -19.83
N THR A 25 -31.18 6.85 -19.58
CA THR A 25 -31.56 8.28 -19.67
C THR A 25 -31.88 8.68 -21.12
N ALA A 26 -31.12 8.19 -22.10
CA ALA A 26 -31.37 8.41 -23.52
C ALA A 26 -32.68 7.76 -24.00
N ILE A 27 -32.96 6.54 -23.54
CA ILE A 27 -34.21 5.80 -23.84
C ILE A 27 -35.42 6.43 -23.12
N LEU A 28 -35.25 6.87 -21.87
CA LEU A 28 -36.30 7.53 -21.09
C LEU A 28 -36.63 8.94 -21.64
N GLN A 29 -35.65 9.68 -22.19
CA GLN A 29 -35.90 11.04 -22.66
C GLN A 29 -36.70 11.14 -23.97
N THR A 30 -36.60 10.17 -24.89
CA THR A 30 -37.29 10.26 -26.20
C THR A 30 -38.70 9.70 -26.21
N HIS A 31 -38.95 8.57 -25.52
CA HIS A 31 -40.27 7.94 -25.54
C HIS A 31 -41.30 8.68 -24.67
N TYR A 32 -40.92 9.15 -23.48
CA TYR A 32 -41.84 9.87 -22.57
C TYR A 32 -42.27 11.22 -23.12
N LEU A 33 -41.39 11.94 -23.81
CA LEU A 33 -41.71 13.25 -24.40
C LEU A 33 -42.85 13.14 -25.42
N ARG A 34 -42.86 12.09 -26.25
CA ARG A 34 -43.93 11.86 -27.22
C ARG A 34 -45.28 11.62 -26.53
N TYR A 35 -45.32 10.78 -25.50
CA TYR A 35 -46.56 10.49 -24.77
C TYR A 35 -47.07 11.71 -24.00
N LEU A 36 -46.18 12.51 -23.42
CA LEU A 36 -46.52 13.78 -22.77
C LEU A 36 -47.20 14.75 -23.76
N ILE A 37 -46.68 14.84 -24.99
CA ILE A 37 -47.28 15.69 -26.04
C ILE A 37 -48.65 15.14 -26.45
N ILE A 38 -48.81 13.82 -26.61
CA ILE A 38 -50.10 13.20 -26.94
C ILE A 38 -51.15 13.55 -25.87
N VAL A 39 -50.81 13.42 -24.58
CA VAL A 39 -51.71 13.76 -23.48
C VAL A 39 -52.08 15.24 -23.51
N SER A 40 -51.09 16.13 -23.70
CA SER A 40 -51.31 17.58 -23.79
C SER A 40 -52.26 17.94 -24.94
N TRP A 41 -52.06 17.36 -26.12
CA TRP A 41 -52.92 17.59 -27.29
C TRP A 41 -54.32 17.01 -27.10
N ALA A 42 -54.44 15.85 -26.46
CA ALA A 42 -55.73 15.25 -26.15
C ALA A 42 -56.54 16.09 -25.18
N LEU A 43 -55.92 16.69 -24.16
CA LEU A 43 -56.60 17.62 -23.25
C LEU A 43 -57.15 18.84 -24.01
N GLY A 44 -56.36 19.42 -24.91
CA GLY A 44 -56.81 20.52 -25.79
C GLY A 44 -57.97 20.11 -26.70
N LEU A 45 -57.91 18.91 -27.29
CA LEU A 45 -58.99 18.38 -28.14
C LEU A 45 -60.26 18.07 -27.35
N ILE A 46 -60.15 17.47 -26.15
CA ILE A 46 -61.30 17.18 -25.30
C ILE A 46 -62.04 18.47 -24.93
N ALA A 47 -61.29 19.54 -24.64
CA ALA A 47 -61.86 20.84 -24.31
C ALA A 47 -62.58 21.52 -25.50
N THR A 48 -62.25 21.16 -26.75
CA THR A 48 -62.78 21.84 -27.96
C THR A 48 -63.76 20.99 -28.77
N VAL A 49 -63.56 19.69 -28.90
CA VAL A 49 -64.36 18.76 -29.74
C VAL A 49 -65.21 17.81 -28.87
N GLY A 50 -65.06 17.89 -27.55
CA GLY A 50 -65.75 17.06 -26.57
C GLY A 50 -65.04 15.74 -26.26
N LEU A 51 -65.43 15.14 -25.14
CA LEU A 51 -64.76 13.98 -24.54
C LEU A 51 -64.66 12.78 -25.50
N ALA A 52 -65.73 12.47 -26.23
CA ALA A 52 -65.76 11.30 -27.13
C ALA A 52 -64.72 11.40 -28.25
N HIS A 53 -64.72 12.50 -29.00
CA HIS A 53 -63.79 12.70 -30.12
C HIS A 53 -62.33 12.84 -29.65
N GLY A 54 -62.11 13.55 -28.55
CA GLY A 54 -60.76 13.69 -27.97
C GLY A 54 -60.19 12.36 -27.46
N LEU A 55 -61.02 11.51 -26.84
CA LEU A 55 -60.59 10.18 -26.37
C LEU A 55 -60.31 9.22 -27.54
N VAL A 56 -61.13 9.26 -28.60
CA VAL A 56 -60.89 8.45 -29.80
C VAL A 56 -59.57 8.84 -30.45
N TRP A 57 -59.30 10.14 -30.61
CA TRP A 57 -58.03 10.61 -31.14
C TRP A 57 -56.85 10.21 -30.23
N PHE A 58 -57.00 10.35 -28.92
CA PHE A 58 -55.98 9.97 -27.94
C PHE A 58 -55.61 8.48 -28.05
N VAL A 59 -56.59 7.58 -28.04
CA VAL A 59 -56.38 6.13 -28.13
C VAL A 59 -55.77 5.75 -29.49
N ALA A 60 -56.26 6.33 -30.59
CA ALA A 60 -55.72 6.08 -31.92
C ALA A 60 -54.25 6.54 -32.04
N THR A 61 -53.94 7.71 -31.50
CA THR A 61 -52.59 8.28 -31.53
C THR A 61 -51.62 7.51 -30.64
N LEU A 62 -52.09 7.02 -29.49
CA LEU A 62 -51.32 6.16 -28.60
C LEU A 62 -51.01 4.81 -29.27
N ALA A 63 -52.01 4.19 -29.91
CA ALA A 63 -51.85 2.94 -30.65
C ALA A 63 -50.88 3.08 -31.83
N ALA A 64 -51.01 4.16 -32.61
CA ALA A 64 -50.05 4.49 -33.67
C ALA A 64 -48.64 4.73 -33.10
N GLY A 65 -48.55 5.35 -31.93
CA GLY A 65 -47.30 5.55 -31.21
C GLY A 65 -46.58 4.24 -30.85
N ALA A 66 -47.31 3.32 -30.24
CA ALA A 66 -46.82 2.00 -29.86
C ALA A 66 -46.43 1.14 -31.08
N LEU A 67 -47.27 1.16 -32.13
CA LEU A 67 -47.00 0.45 -33.38
C LEU A 67 -45.68 0.92 -34.02
N ARG A 68 -45.46 2.23 -34.07
CA ARG A 68 -44.21 2.79 -34.57
C ARG A 68 -43.00 2.35 -33.75
N GLY A 69 -43.08 2.39 -32.42
CA GLY A 69 -42.00 1.96 -31.54
C GLY A 69 -41.62 0.49 -31.72
N GLU A 70 -42.63 -0.38 -31.90
CA GLU A 70 -42.41 -1.80 -32.15
C GLU A 70 -41.77 -2.05 -33.53
N VAL A 71 -42.18 -1.32 -34.57
CA VAL A 71 -41.55 -1.40 -35.89
C VAL A 71 -40.10 -0.92 -35.83
N GLU A 72 -39.82 0.22 -35.17
CA GLU A 72 -38.48 0.75 -35.00
C GLU A 72 -37.56 -0.26 -34.30
N LYS A 73 -38.05 -0.93 -33.25
CA LYS A 73 -37.33 -1.99 -32.53
C LYS A 73 -37.04 -3.22 -33.41
N ARG A 74 -37.99 -3.63 -34.27
CA ARG A 74 -37.79 -4.75 -35.19
C ARG A 74 -36.82 -4.42 -36.32
N VAL A 75 -36.82 -3.16 -36.77
CA VAL A 75 -35.92 -2.67 -37.82
C VAL A 75 -34.49 -2.57 -37.30
N SER A 76 -34.27 -2.11 -36.07
CA SER A 76 -32.92 -2.02 -35.48
C SER A 76 -32.27 -3.38 -35.26
N GLN A 77 -33.05 -4.43 -34.98
CA GLN A 77 -32.56 -5.80 -34.75
C GLN A 77 -32.19 -6.58 -36.03
N ARG A 78 -32.57 -6.11 -37.23
CA ARG A 78 -32.44 -6.86 -38.49
C ARG A 78 -31.62 -6.14 -39.55
N ALA A 79 -30.64 -5.31 -39.15
CA ALA A 79 -29.87 -4.46 -40.05
C ALA A 79 -29.13 -5.25 -41.16
N GLY A 80 -29.79 -5.39 -42.31
CA GLY A 80 -29.30 -5.97 -43.56
C GLY A 80 -30.10 -5.39 -44.75
N SER A 81 -29.51 -4.37 -45.39
CA SER A 81 -29.72 -3.82 -46.74
C SER A 81 -31.10 -3.57 -47.38
N GLY A 82 -32.26 -3.79 -46.71
CA GLY A 82 -33.58 -3.62 -47.35
C GLY A 82 -34.57 -2.62 -46.71
N TRP A 83 -34.32 -2.14 -45.49
CA TRP A 83 -35.36 -1.51 -44.66
C TRP A 83 -35.36 0.02 -44.61
N GLY A 84 -34.48 0.69 -45.38
CA GLY A 84 -34.32 2.15 -45.34
C GLY A 84 -35.58 2.96 -45.69
N LEU A 85 -36.49 2.40 -46.49
CA LEU A 85 -37.76 3.05 -46.86
C LEU A 85 -38.91 2.78 -45.88
N VAL A 86 -38.81 1.74 -45.05
CA VAL A 86 -39.91 1.35 -44.15
C VAL A 86 -40.08 2.35 -43.01
N PHE A 87 -38.97 2.85 -42.47
CA PHE A 87 -39.01 3.83 -41.38
C PHE A 87 -39.72 5.13 -41.78
N PRO A 88 -39.37 5.82 -42.90
CA PRO A 88 -40.09 7.01 -43.32
C PRO A 88 -41.57 6.76 -43.60
N VAL A 89 -41.92 5.62 -44.20
CA VAL A 89 -43.32 5.27 -44.50
C VAL A 89 -44.13 5.12 -43.22
N VAL A 90 -43.63 4.35 -42.25
CA VAL A 90 -44.32 4.13 -40.96
C VAL A 90 -44.37 5.43 -40.16
N ALA A 91 -43.29 6.21 -40.14
CA ALA A 91 -43.27 7.51 -39.49
C ALA A 91 -44.32 8.46 -40.09
N THR A 92 -44.38 8.60 -41.42
CA THR A 92 -45.40 9.41 -42.12
C THR A 92 -46.82 8.93 -41.81
N ALA A 93 -47.06 7.61 -41.85
CA ALA A 93 -48.37 7.04 -41.53
C ALA A 93 -48.80 7.37 -40.09
N THR A 94 -47.88 7.31 -39.13
CA THR A 94 -48.18 7.69 -37.74
C THR A 94 -48.39 9.19 -37.60
N THR A 95 -47.63 10.02 -38.33
CA THR A 95 -47.86 11.47 -38.36
C THR A 95 -49.21 11.83 -38.96
N ALA A 96 -49.75 11.02 -39.88
CA ALA A 96 -51.09 11.24 -40.41
C ALA A 96 -52.18 11.12 -39.32
N VAL A 97 -52.03 10.20 -38.37
CA VAL A 97 -52.93 10.09 -37.20
C VAL A 97 -52.84 11.34 -36.32
N TRP A 98 -51.62 11.89 -36.15
CA TRP A 98 -51.43 13.15 -35.42
C TRP A 98 -52.05 14.35 -36.14
N ALA A 99 -51.93 14.41 -37.48
CA ALA A 99 -52.46 15.49 -38.30
C ALA A 99 -54.00 15.55 -38.34
N VAL A 100 -54.70 14.55 -37.80
CA VAL A 100 -56.15 14.59 -37.57
C VAL A 100 -56.52 15.61 -36.48
N ALA A 101 -55.67 15.84 -35.48
CA ALA A 101 -55.93 16.79 -34.39
C ALA A 101 -56.20 18.23 -34.89
N PRO A 102 -55.35 18.83 -35.74
CA PRO A 102 -55.65 20.12 -36.36
C PRO A 102 -57.00 20.17 -37.07
N LEU A 103 -57.37 19.12 -37.81
CA LEU A 103 -58.63 19.08 -38.56
C LEU A 103 -59.85 18.99 -37.63
N LEU A 104 -59.78 18.15 -36.60
CA LEU A 104 -60.85 18.03 -35.59
C LEU A 104 -61.06 19.35 -34.84
N ALA A 105 -59.98 20.03 -34.48
CA ALA A 105 -60.05 21.35 -33.85
C ALA A 105 -60.62 22.40 -34.82
N TRP A 106 -60.19 22.40 -36.09
CA TRP A 106 -60.59 23.40 -37.09
C TRP A 106 -62.08 23.36 -37.43
N PHE A 107 -62.64 22.17 -37.62
CA PHE A 107 -64.05 21.97 -37.96
C PHE A 107 -64.95 21.90 -36.72
N SER A 108 -64.41 22.06 -35.51
CA SER A 108 -65.22 22.14 -34.30
C SER A 108 -66.04 23.43 -34.27
N PRO A 109 -67.30 23.40 -33.79
CA PRO A 109 -68.09 24.60 -33.57
C PRO A 109 -67.62 25.44 -32.37
N SER A 110 -66.57 25.01 -31.64
CA SER A 110 -66.04 25.75 -30.49
C SER A 110 -65.41 27.09 -30.88
N MET A 111 -65.57 28.10 -30.02
CA MET A 111 -65.01 29.45 -30.21
C MET A 111 -63.47 29.49 -30.29
N PHE A 112 -62.78 28.45 -29.81
CA PHE A 112 -61.31 28.37 -29.77
C PHE A 112 -60.73 27.27 -30.69
N GLY A 113 -61.56 26.68 -31.55
CA GLY A 113 -61.15 25.53 -32.39
C GLY A 113 -60.13 25.90 -33.46
N ARG A 114 -60.29 27.07 -34.09
CA ARG A 114 -59.42 27.55 -35.18
C ARG A 114 -58.01 27.90 -34.68
N GLU A 115 -57.93 28.56 -33.53
CA GLU A 115 -56.69 28.93 -32.86
C GLU A 115 -55.91 27.68 -32.42
N LEU A 116 -56.61 26.71 -31.81
CA LEU A 116 -56.01 25.45 -31.38
C LEU A 116 -55.51 24.62 -32.57
N ALA A 117 -56.23 24.61 -33.69
CA ALA A 117 -55.81 23.93 -34.91
C ALA A 117 -54.49 24.48 -35.48
N ILE A 118 -54.33 25.80 -35.49
CA ILE A 118 -53.07 26.45 -35.89
C ILE A 118 -51.95 26.06 -34.92
N ALA A 119 -52.21 26.06 -33.61
CA ALA A 119 -51.23 25.63 -32.61
C ALA A 119 -50.78 24.17 -32.82
N PHE A 120 -51.70 23.25 -33.16
CA PHE A 120 -51.36 21.86 -33.50
C PHE A 120 -50.55 21.72 -34.78
N LEU A 121 -50.86 22.49 -35.83
CA LEU A 121 -50.03 22.50 -37.05
C LEU A 121 -48.60 22.93 -36.74
N MET A 122 -48.45 24.06 -36.04
CA MET A 122 -47.13 24.61 -35.69
C MET A 122 -46.31 23.66 -34.83
N SER A 123 -46.90 23.16 -33.76
CA SER A 123 -46.24 22.21 -32.85
C SER A 123 -45.94 20.88 -33.53
N GLY A 124 -46.79 20.42 -34.46
CA GLY A 124 -46.56 19.24 -35.30
C GLY A 124 -45.31 19.37 -36.18
N TYR A 125 -45.15 20.51 -36.87
CA TYR A 125 -43.95 20.78 -37.65
C TYR A 125 -42.69 20.86 -36.78
N VAL A 126 -42.75 21.59 -35.67
CA VAL A 126 -41.61 21.71 -34.73
C VAL A 126 -41.20 20.33 -34.21
N LEU A 127 -42.16 19.48 -33.84
CA LEU A 127 -41.87 18.13 -33.34
C LEU A 127 -41.13 17.28 -34.37
N VAL A 128 -41.61 17.26 -35.63
CA VAL A 128 -41.00 16.43 -36.69
C VAL A 128 -39.59 16.93 -37.02
N PHE A 129 -39.39 18.24 -37.18
CA PHE A 129 -38.09 18.82 -37.52
C PHE A 129 -37.09 18.78 -36.34
N ALA A 130 -37.55 18.89 -35.09
CA ALA A 130 -36.69 18.69 -33.92
C ALA A 130 -36.18 17.25 -33.81
N GLN A 131 -37.03 16.27 -34.14
CA GLN A 131 -36.67 14.84 -34.12
C GLN A 131 -35.79 14.44 -35.30
N LEU A 132 -36.00 15.03 -36.47
CA LEU A 132 -35.30 14.68 -37.73
C LEU A 132 -34.32 15.78 -38.18
N ARG A 133 -33.72 16.49 -37.22
CA ARG A 133 -32.76 17.59 -37.48
C ARG A 133 -31.59 17.17 -38.37
N ASN A 134 -31.15 15.92 -38.28
CA ASN A 134 -30.03 15.36 -39.05
C ASN A 134 -30.47 14.81 -40.43
N SER A 135 -31.74 14.92 -40.80
CA SER A 135 -32.28 14.41 -42.07
C SER A 135 -33.43 15.29 -42.57
N PRO A 136 -33.15 16.54 -43.02
CA PRO A 136 -34.18 17.50 -43.40
C PRO A 136 -35.09 17.00 -44.53
N ARG A 137 -34.57 16.19 -45.46
CA ARG A 137 -35.40 15.55 -46.51
C ARG A 137 -36.43 14.58 -45.93
N GLN A 138 -36.07 13.81 -44.90
CA GLN A 138 -37.01 12.93 -44.21
C GLN A 138 -38.00 13.73 -43.35
N ALA A 139 -37.55 14.82 -42.72
CA ALA A 139 -38.43 15.72 -41.97
C ALA A 139 -39.54 16.29 -42.87
N ILE A 140 -39.21 16.73 -44.08
CA ILE A 140 -40.18 17.20 -45.07
C ILE A 140 -41.19 16.08 -45.41
N LEU A 141 -40.71 14.87 -45.73
CA LEU A 141 -41.57 13.74 -46.07
C LEU A 141 -42.51 13.36 -44.91
N ILE A 142 -41.98 13.24 -43.70
CA ILE A 142 -42.73 12.80 -42.51
C ILE A 142 -43.71 13.87 -42.01
N SER A 143 -43.41 15.15 -42.25
CA SER A 143 -44.31 16.28 -41.95
C SER A 143 -45.41 16.49 -42.99
N SER A 144 -45.36 15.81 -44.14
CA SER A 144 -46.34 15.96 -45.23
C SER A 144 -47.82 15.82 -44.82
N PRO A 145 -48.22 15.00 -43.81
CA PRO A 145 -49.61 14.98 -43.37
C PRO A 145 -50.08 16.29 -42.73
N TYR A 146 -49.20 17.02 -42.03
CA TYR A 146 -49.50 18.38 -41.56
C TYR A 146 -49.61 19.37 -42.73
N GLY A 147 -48.83 19.16 -43.79
CA GLY A 147 -48.98 19.91 -45.05
C GLY A 147 -50.33 19.68 -45.72
N ALA A 148 -50.78 18.42 -45.78
CA ALA A 148 -52.10 18.07 -46.27
C ALA A 148 -53.21 18.68 -45.40
N ALA A 149 -53.09 18.59 -44.07
CA ALA A 149 -54.05 19.21 -43.15
C ALA A 149 -54.11 20.74 -43.33
N ALA A 150 -52.96 21.40 -43.45
CA ALA A 150 -52.90 22.84 -43.72
C ALA A 150 -53.52 23.20 -45.08
N ALA A 151 -53.33 22.36 -46.12
CA ALA A 151 -53.94 22.57 -47.43
C ALA A 151 -55.47 22.43 -47.39
N ILE A 152 -56.00 21.44 -46.66
CA ILE A 152 -57.46 21.27 -46.45
C ILE A 152 -58.04 22.52 -45.76
N ILE A 153 -57.36 23.01 -44.73
CA ILE A 153 -57.74 24.25 -44.02
C ILE A 153 -57.70 25.46 -44.96
N ALA A 154 -56.65 25.59 -45.77
CA ALA A 154 -56.53 26.69 -46.75
C ALA A 154 -57.67 26.65 -47.79
N VAL A 155 -58.04 25.47 -48.30
CA VAL A 155 -59.17 25.30 -49.23
C VAL A 155 -60.49 25.70 -48.57
N ASN A 156 -60.69 25.35 -47.30
CA ASN A 156 -61.87 25.75 -46.54
C ASN A 156 -61.99 27.28 -46.35
N LEU A 157 -60.86 27.99 -46.32
CA LEU A 157 -60.80 29.44 -46.19
C LEU A 157 -60.91 30.20 -47.52
N LEU A 158 -61.08 29.52 -48.67
CA LEU A 158 -61.18 30.22 -49.96
C LEU A 158 -62.38 31.19 -49.97
N GLY A 159 -62.08 32.48 -50.13
CA GLY A 159 -63.08 33.56 -50.10
C GLY A 159 -63.32 34.16 -48.71
N ASP A 160 -62.75 33.59 -47.65
CA ASP A 160 -62.76 34.15 -46.29
C ASP A 160 -61.63 35.18 -46.12
N PRO A 161 -61.87 36.35 -45.47
CA PRO A 161 -60.82 37.33 -45.16
C PRO A 161 -59.59 36.76 -44.42
N ILE A 162 -59.75 35.64 -43.71
CA ILE A 162 -58.70 34.97 -42.92
C ILE A 162 -57.73 34.15 -43.81
N PHE A 163 -58.06 33.90 -45.08
CA PHE A 163 -57.21 33.12 -46.00
C PHE A 163 -55.78 33.64 -46.09
N TRP A 164 -55.61 34.93 -46.41
CA TRP A 164 -54.27 35.51 -46.57
C TRP A 164 -53.48 35.57 -45.26
N PRO A 165 -54.08 35.95 -44.11
CA PRO A 165 -53.45 35.78 -42.80
C PRO A 165 -52.96 34.35 -42.51
N PHE A 166 -53.75 33.32 -42.86
CA PHE A 166 -53.35 31.92 -42.69
C PHE A 166 -52.16 31.54 -43.59
N VAL A 167 -52.21 31.91 -44.88
CA VAL A 167 -51.10 31.66 -45.83
C VAL A 167 -49.82 32.39 -45.39
N ALA A 168 -49.95 33.60 -44.85
CA ALA A 168 -48.83 34.39 -44.35
C ALA A 168 -48.08 33.72 -43.18
N LEU A 169 -48.67 32.75 -42.48
CA LEU A 169 -47.99 32.00 -41.42
C LEU A 169 -46.85 31.12 -41.96
N ALA A 170 -47.01 30.56 -43.16
CA ALA A 170 -46.06 29.62 -43.78
C ALA A 170 -44.59 30.09 -43.81
N PRO A 171 -44.25 31.32 -44.25
CA PRO A 171 -42.86 31.79 -44.21
C PRO A 171 -42.31 31.92 -42.77
N PHE A 172 -43.13 32.27 -41.78
CA PHE A 172 -42.69 32.34 -40.37
C PHE A 172 -42.40 30.95 -39.79
N THR A 173 -43.24 29.95 -40.13
CA THR A 173 -43.00 28.56 -39.72
C THR A 173 -41.71 28.06 -40.33
N ALA A 174 -41.50 28.27 -41.63
CA ALA A 174 -40.30 27.86 -42.35
C ALA A 174 -39.03 28.49 -41.75
N ALA A 175 -39.07 29.79 -41.44
CA ALA A 175 -37.96 30.50 -40.79
C ALA A 175 -37.65 29.95 -39.39
N SER A 176 -38.67 29.69 -38.57
CA SER A 176 -38.48 29.12 -37.23
C SER A 176 -37.89 27.71 -37.27
N LEU A 177 -38.34 26.86 -38.20
CA LEU A 177 -37.79 25.52 -38.40
C LEU A 177 -36.34 25.58 -38.88
N PHE A 178 -36.02 26.52 -39.79
CA PHE A 178 -34.66 26.73 -40.27
C PHE A 178 -33.70 27.12 -39.13
N VAL A 179 -34.10 28.07 -38.28
CA VAL A 179 -33.30 28.47 -37.10
C VAL A 179 -33.12 27.30 -36.14
N LEU A 180 -34.18 26.54 -35.85
CA LEU A 180 -34.15 25.38 -34.97
C LEU A 180 -33.16 24.31 -35.46
N VAL A 181 -33.24 23.93 -36.74
CA VAL A 181 -32.35 22.93 -37.33
C VAL A 181 -30.91 23.44 -37.34
N THR A 182 -30.68 24.68 -37.78
CA THR A 182 -29.32 25.24 -37.87
C THR A 182 -28.65 25.34 -36.50
N MET A 183 -29.36 25.86 -35.48
CA MET A 183 -28.80 25.97 -34.13
C MET A 183 -28.50 24.62 -33.49
N THR A 184 -29.34 23.61 -33.74
CA THR A 184 -29.11 22.26 -33.21
C THR A 184 -27.94 21.57 -33.89
N MET A 185 -27.78 21.71 -35.22
CA MET A 185 -26.63 21.18 -35.95
C MET A 185 -25.31 21.84 -35.49
N LEU A 186 -25.26 23.17 -35.39
CA LEU A 186 -24.07 23.89 -34.89
C LEU A 186 -23.70 23.52 -33.45
N ARG A 187 -24.69 23.19 -32.61
CA ARG A 187 -24.43 22.71 -31.25
C ARG A 187 -23.83 21.31 -31.25
N GLU A 188 -24.31 20.42 -32.11
CA GLU A 188 -23.74 19.07 -32.25
C GLU A 188 -22.31 19.11 -32.79
N GLU A 189 -22.03 19.92 -33.81
CA GLU A 189 -20.68 20.07 -34.36
C GLU A 189 -19.70 20.59 -33.31
N ARG A 190 -20.09 21.58 -32.51
CA ARG A 190 -19.27 22.06 -31.39
C ARG A 190 -19.00 20.99 -30.34
N ILE A 191 -20.02 20.19 -29.99
CA ILE A 191 -19.85 19.09 -29.03
C ILE A 191 -18.90 18.04 -29.60
N ARG A 192 -19.04 17.66 -30.87
CA ARG A 192 -18.15 16.69 -31.52
C ARG A 192 -16.71 17.19 -31.58
N ALA A 193 -16.50 18.43 -32.01
CA ALA A 193 -15.16 19.02 -32.06
C ALA A 193 -14.52 19.08 -30.66
N PHE A 194 -15.30 19.40 -29.63
CA PHE A 194 -14.82 19.36 -28.24
C PHE A 194 -14.47 17.95 -27.78
N GLN A 195 -15.29 16.95 -28.11
CA GLN A 195 -15.04 15.55 -27.78
C GLN A 195 -13.79 15.01 -28.50
N GLU A 196 -13.61 15.32 -29.77
CA GLU A 196 -12.42 14.94 -30.55
C GLU A 196 -11.15 15.59 -29.96
N HIS A 197 -11.23 16.87 -29.59
CA HIS A 197 -10.10 17.55 -28.95
C HIS A 197 -9.77 16.95 -27.58
N GLN A 198 -10.78 16.62 -26.76
CA GLN A 198 -10.56 15.93 -25.49
C GLN A 198 -9.94 14.55 -25.67
N ALA A 199 -10.42 13.76 -26.65
CA ALA A 199 -9.87 12.44 -26.93
C ALA A 199 -8.39 12.54 -27.34
N HIS A 200 -8.04 13.51 -28.18
CA HIS A 200 -6.65 13.73 -28.58
C HIS A 200 -5.76 14.14 -27.41
N LEU A 201 -6.23 15.04 -26.53
CA LEU A 201 -5.48 15.45 -25.33
C LEU A 201 -5.27 14.28 -24.36
N ILE A 202 -6.28 13.41 -24.20
CA ILE A 202 -6.15 12.21 -23.36
C ILE A 202 -5.08 11.28 -23.93
N GLU A 203 -5.11 11.03 -25.24
CA GLU A 203 -4.10 10.19 -25.92
C GLU A 203 -2.68 10.77 -25.78
N GLU A 204 -2.52 12.09 -25.95
CA GLU A 204 -1.22 12.77 -25.79
C GLU A 204 -0.70 12.67 -24.34
N LEU A 205 -1.59 12.84 -23.36
CA LEU A 205 -1.25 12.71 -21.94
C LEU A 205 -0.89 11.27 -21.56
N GLU A 206 -1.63 10.28 -22.07
CA GLU A 206 -1.33 8.86 -21.87
C GLU A 206 0.04 8.50 -22.44
N ALA A 207 0.33 8.93 -23.68
CA ALA A 207 1.63 8.72 -24.31
C ALA A 207 2.79 9.40 -23.54
N ALA A 208 2.57 10.62 -23.04
CA ALA A 208 3.57 11.34 -22.24
C ALA A 208 3.83 10.65 -20.89
N ARG A 209 2.76 10.17 -20.23
CA ARG A 209 2.85 9.39 -18.99
C ARG A 209 3.63 8.10 -19.20
N ASP A 210 3.25 7.30 -20.21
CA ASP A 210 3.87 6.00 -20.48
C ASP A 210 5.37 6.14 -20.78
N LYS A 211 5.76 7.21 -21.49
CA LYS A 211 7.17 7.54 -21.71
C LYS A 211 7.91 7.90 -20.43
N ALA A 212 7.28 8.65 -19.52
CA ALA A 212 7.86 8.99 -18.22
C ALA A 212 8.01 7.75 -17.33
N ASP A 213 7.01 6.89 -17.29
CA ASP A 213 7.01 5.66 -16.51
C ASP A 213 8.09 4.68 -17.02
N ALA A 214 8.19 4.50 -18.34
CA ALA A 214 9.24 3.68 -18.95
C ALA A 214 10.65 4.20 -18.62
N ALA A 215 10.84 5.52 -18.61
CA ALA A 215 12.11 6.12 -18.21
C ALA A 215 12.44 5.89 -16.73
N ASN A 216 11.43 5.98 -15.85
CA ASN A 216 11.60 5.75 -14.42
C ASN A 216 11.90 4.28 -14.10
N GLU A 217 11.25 3.35 -14.81
CA GLU A 217 11.53 1.92 -14.71
C GLU A 217 12.94 1.58 -15.19
N ALA A 218 13.37 2.14 -16.34
CA ALA A 218 14.73 1.96 -16.83
C ALA A 218 15.78 2.50 -15.84
N LYS A 219 15.54 3.67 -15.24
CA LYS A 219 16.39 4.25 -14.18
C LYS A 219 16.48 3.31 -12.97
N SER A 220 15.34 2.77 -12.52
CA SER A 220 15.27 1.88 -11.36
C SER A 220 15.99 0.55 -11.60
N ASN A 221 15.78 -0.05 -12.77
CA ASN A 221 16.43 -1.30 -13.15
C ASN A 221 17.95 -1.13 -13.29
N PHE A 222 18.38 -0.03 -13.94
CA PHE A 222 19.80 0.30 -14.07
C PHE A 222 20.48 0.41 -12.70
N LEU A 223 19.88 1.15 -11.76
CA LEU A 223 20.43 1.29 -10.41
C LEU A 223 20.45 -0.04 -9.63
N GLY A 224 19.43 -0.88 -9.80
CA GLY A 224 19.41 -2.24 -9.24
C GLY A 224 20.57 -3.11 -9.73
N VAL A 225 20.81 -3.14 -11.04
CA VAL A 225 21.93 -3.89 -11.65
C VAL A 225 23.28 -3.32 -11.19
N ILE A 226 23.48 -2.01 -11.30
CA ILE A 226 24.73 -1.36 -10.88
C ILE A 226 25.01 -1.62 -9.40
N SER A 227 23.99 -1.63 -8.55
CA SER A 227 24.17 -1.98 -7.15
C SER A 227 24.70 -3.40 -6.96
N HIS A 228 24.14 -4.38 -7.66
CA HIS A 228 24.65 -5.75 -7.60
C HIS A 228 26.09 -5.88 -8.13
N GLU A 229 26.38 -5.22 -9.26
CA GLU A 229 27.70 -5.20 -9.90
C GLU A 229 28.76 -4.47 -9.06
N LEU A 230 28.38 -3.49 -8.25
CA LEU A 230 29.29 -2.81 -7.31
C LEU A 230 29.44 -3.58 -6.00
N ARG A 231 28.38 -4.23 -5.50
CA ARG A 231 28.42 -4.98 -4.24
C ARG A 231 29.35 -6.19 -4.30
N THR A 232 29.34 -6.92 -5.41
CA THR A 232 30.16 -8.13 -5.60
C THR A 232 31.67 -7.89 -5.45
N PRO A 233 32.30 -6.96 -6.19
CA PRO A 233 33.71 -6.66 -6.01
C PRO A 233 34.00 -6.04 -4.63
N MET A 234 33.08 -5.24 -4.08
CA MET A 234 33.25 -4.66 -2.75
C MET A 234 33.27 -5.70 -1.63
N ASN A 235 32.37 -6.68 -1.67
CA ASN A 235 32.40 -7.81 -0.75
C ASN A 235 33.68 -8.63 -0.89
N GLY A 236 34.24 -8.73 -2.11
CA GLY A 236 35.56 -9.32 -2.34
C GLY A 236 36.69 -8.54 -1.67
N VAL A 237 36.71 -7.21 -1.82
CA VAL A 237 37.70 -6.33 -1.17
C VAL A 237 37.58 -6.39 0.36
N LEU A 238 36.37 -6.32 0.89
CA LEU A 238 36.11 -6.41 2.33
C LEU A 238 36.44 -7.81 2.88
N GLY A 239 36.13 -8.87 2.14
CA GLY A 239 36.50 -10.24 2.51
C GLY A 239 38.01 -10.42 2.57
N ALA A 240 38.75 -9.92 1.58
CA ALA A 240 40.22 -9.92 1.61
C ALA A 240 40.77 -9.08 2.77
N ALA A 241 40.18 -7.92 3.04
CA ALA A 241 40.56 -7.09 4.19
C ALA A 241 40.29 -7.80 5.53
N GLN A 242 39.16 -8.51 5.66
CA GLN A 242 38.82 -9.31 6.83
C GLN A 242 39.85 -10.42 7.07
N LEU A 243 40.25 -11.14 6.01
CA LEU A 243 41.27 -12.18 6.09
C LEU A 243 42.62 -11.61 6.48
N LEU A 244 43.02 -10.47 5.92
CA LEU A 244 44.24 -9.77 6.31
C LEU A 244 44.21 -9.34 7.78
N SER A 245 43.05 -8.92 8.29
CA SER A 245 42.88 -8.53 9.70
C SER A 245 43.12 -9.69 10.67
N ALA A 246 42.96 -10.94 10.22
CA ALA A 246 43.23 -12.13 11.02
C ALA A 246 44.72 -12.53 11.02
N THR A 247 45.58 -11.84 10.26
CA THR A 247 47.02 -12.08 10.21
C THR A 247 47.79 -11.16 11.17
N ARG A 248 49.10 -11.41 11.36
CA ARG A 248 49.96 -10.49 12.12
C ARG A 248 50.27 -9.26 11.26
N LEU A 249 49.73 -8.11 11.68
CA LEU A 249 49.91 -6.82 11.03
C LEU A 249 50.70 -5.85 11.91
N GLU A 250 51.55 -5.04 11.29
CA GLU A 250 52.21 -3.89 11.92
C GLU A 250 51.21 -2.73 12.15
N GLY A 251 51.56 -1.77 13.01
CA GLY A 251 50.66 -0.65 13.39
C GLY A 251 50.12 0.12 12.19
N ALA A 252 50.98 0.52 11.25
CA ALA A 252 50.59 1.23 10.04
C ALA A 252 49.71 0.38 9.10
N GLN A 253 49.97 -0.93 9.00
CA GLN A 253 49.18 -1.85 8.17
C GLN A 253 47.76 -2.02 8.72
N ARG A 254 47.60 -2.06 10.05
CA ARG A 254 46.30 -2.12 10.71
C ARG A 254 45.50 -0.84 10.45
N GLU A 255 46.16 0.31 10.44
CA GLU A 255 45.52 1.61 10.13
C GLU A 255 45.06 1.68 8.67
N TYR A 256 45.90 1.26 7.71
CA TYR A 256 45.49 1.16 6.30
C TYR A 256 44.32 0.20 6.11
N LEU A 257 44.33 -0.93 6.81
CA LEU A 257 43.25 -1.90 6.75
C LEU A 257 41.93 -1.34 7.30
N ALA A 258 42.00 -0.58 8.41
CA ALA A 258 40.85 0.11 8.97
C ALA A 258 40.29 1.16 7.99
N ILE A 259 41.15 1.91 7.30
CA ILE A 259 40.73 2.87 6.27
C ILE A 259 40.03 2.16 5.12
N ILE A 260 40.58 1.06 4.60
CA ILE A 260 39.97 0.27 3.51
C ILE A 260 38.60 -0.25 3.93
N ARG A 261 38.50 -0.84 5.13
CA ARG A 261 37.25 -1.41 5.64
C ARG A 261 36.18 -0.32 5.83
N ASN A 262 36.51 0.75 6.52
CA ASN A 262 35.60 1.87 6.75
C ASN A 262 35.14 2.51 5.43
N SER A 263 36.04 2.63 4.44
CA SER A 263 35.68 3.15 3.12
C SER A 263 34.73 2.21 2.37
N GLY A 264 34.95 0.89 2.49
CA GLY A 264 34.09 -0.11 1.86
C GLY A 264 32.70 -0.18 2.49
N ASP A 265 32.63 -0.15 3.82
CA ASP A 265 31.37 -0.12 4.57
C ASP A 265 30.56 1.15 4.23
N ASN A 266 31.22 2.31 4.17
CA ASN A 266 30.60 3.57 3.76
C ASN A 266 30.06 3.51 2.32
N LEU A 267 30.81 2.92 1.39
CA LEU A 267 30.36 2.80 0.00
C LEU A 267 29.16 1.85 -0.13
N LEU A 268 29.14 0.74 0.61
CA LEU A 268 28.00 -0.17 0.66
C LEU A 268 26.77 0.50 1.26
N SER A 269 26.95 1.31 2.32
CA SER A 269 25.85 2.11 2.90
C SER A 269 25.29 3.10 1.88
N LEU A 270 26.15 3.85 1.19
CA LEU A 270 25.78 4.78 0.10
C LEU A 270 24.95 4.10 -0.98
N LEU A 271 25.42 2.92 -1.40
CA LEU A 271 24.77 2.12 -2.44
C LEU A 271 23.36 1.69 -2.00
N ASN A 272 23.23 1.24 -0.74
CA ASN A 272 21.95 0.85 -0.17
C ASN A 272 21.01 2.04 -0.03
N ASP A 273 21.50 3.21 0.41
CA ASP A 273 20.72 4.44 0.50
C ASP A 273 20.14 4.86 -0.87
N ILE A 274 20.96 4.83 -1.92
CA ILE A 274 20.53 5.17 -3.29
C ILE A 274 19.46 4.18 -3.77
N LEU A 275 19.65 2.89 -3.51
CA LEU A 275 18.66 1.88 -3.85
C LEU A 275 17.34 2.06 -3.10
N ASP A 276 17.40 2.31 -1.80
CA ASP A 276 16.21 2.51 -0.98
C ASP A 276 15.45 3.75 -1.43
N MET A 277 16.13 4.85 -1.70
CA MET A 277 15.51 6.06 -2.27
C MET A 277 14.83 5.77 -3.61
N THR A 278 15.48 5.00 -4.48
CA THR A 278 14.93 4.62 -5.80
C THR A 278 13.69 3.72 -5.66
N LYS A 279 13.72 2.75 -4.74
CA LYS A 279 12.56 1.87 -4.46
C LYS A 279 11.38 2.66 -3.90
N ILE A 280 11.66 3.66 -3.05
CA ILE A 280 10.66 4.56 -2.50
C ILE A 280 10.03 5.41 -3.61
N GLU A 281 10.84 6.05 -4.48
CA GLU A 281 10.34 6.87 -5.60
C GLU A 281 9.48 6.06 -6.59
N ALA A 282 9.82 4.79 -6.79
CA ALA A 282 9.07 3.88 -7.66
C ALA A 282 7.82 3.27 -7.00
N GLY A 283 7.56 3.53 -5.71
CA GLY A 283 6.47 2.90 -4.95
C GLY A 283 6.63 1.38 -4.79
N ARG A 284 7.85 0.84 -4.93
CA ARG A 284 8.17 -0.61 -4.88
C ARG A 284 8.74 -1.06 -3.53
N MET A 285 8.57 -0.25 -2.49
CA MET A 285 9.07 -0.58 -1.16
C MET A 285 8.08 -1.50 -0.44
N ASN A 286 8.48 -2.74 -0.21
CA ASN A 286 7.69 -3.75 0.49
C ASN A 286 7.97 -3.69 2.00
N PHE A 287 6.92 -3.82 2.79
CA PHE A 287 6.97 -3.93 4.26
C PHE A 287 6.55 -5.32 4.67
N GLU A 288 7.30 -5.91 5.60
CA GLU A 288 6.97 -7.22 6.14
C GLU A 288 6.41 -7.04 7.56
N ALA A 289 5.13 -7.38 7.75
CA ALA A 289 4.47 -7.26 9.04
C ALA A 289 4.64 -8.56 9.84
N VAL A 290 5.64 -8.60 10.70
CA VAL A 290 5.94 -9.73 11.59
C VAL A 290 5.66 -9.36 13.04
N ASP A 291 5.57 -10.37 13.91
CA ASP A 291 5.45 -10.17 15.34
C ASP A 291 6.83 -9.80 15.91
N VAL A 292 6.91 -8.64 16.55
CA VAL A 292 8.16 -8.03 17.02
C VAL A 292 8.10 -7.88 18.53
N ASN A 293 9.05 -8.51 19.22
CA ASN A 293 9.30 -8.24 20.64
C ASN A 293 10.00 -6.88 20.79
N LEU A 294 9.41 -5.97 21.58
CA LEU A 294 9.91 -4.60 21.74
C LEU A 294 11.25 -4.53 22.48
N GLU A 295 11.52 -5.44 23.41
CA GLU A 295 12.79 -5.47 24.15
C GLU A 295 13.95 -5.90 23.23
N ASP A 296 13.70 -6.89 22.37
CA ASP A 296 14.69 -7.33 21.37
C ASP A 296 14.95 -6.24 20.34
N LEU A 297 13.89 -5.58 19.85
CA LEU A 297 14.01 -4.45 18.95
C LEU A 297 14.83 -3.32 19.58
N HIS A 298 14.52 -2.95 20.83
CA HIS A 298 15.23 -1.92 21.56
C HIS A 298 16.71 -2.26 21.75
N ARG A 299 17.03 -3.49 22.15
CA ARG A 299 18.41 -3.97 22.31
C ARG A 299 19.20 -3.90 21.01
N ARG A 300 18.58 -4.31 19.89
CA ARG A 300 19.19 -4.27 18.55
C ARG A 300 19.43 -2.84 18.07
N ILE A 301 18.56 -1.91 18.44
CA ILE A 301 18.72 -0.49 18.14
C ILE A 301 19.86 0.10 18.97
N VAL A 302 19.85 -0.12 20.29
CA VAL A 302 20.72 0.58 21.25
C VAL A 302 22.15 0.06 21.28
N GLY A 303 22.36 -1.26 21.28
CA GLY A 303 23.65 -1.88 21.59
C GLY A 303 24.85 -1.33 20.79
N PRO A 304 24.75 -1.14 19.46
CA PRO A 304 25.85 -0.58 18.68
C PRO A 304 26.22 0.86 19.06
N PHE A 305 25.25 1.68 19.46
CA PHE A 305 25.46 3.11 19.75
C PHE A 305 25.90 3.35 21.18
N GLU A 306 25.50 2.49 22.12
CA GLU A 306 26.01 2.49 23.48
C GLU A 306 27.53 2.27 23.48
N ALA A 307 28.01 1.24 22.76
CA ALA A 307 29.44 0.98 22.61
C ALA A 307 30.20 2.11 21.88
N GLN A 308 29.59 2.72 20.85
CA GLN A 308 30.18 3.87 20.16
C GLN A 308 30.26 5.12 21.03
N ALA A 309 29.21 5.38 21.81
CA ALA A 309 29.16 6.50 22.76
C ALA A 309 30.21 6.32 23.86
N GLU A 310 30.34 5.11 24.44
CA GLU A 310 31.36 4.78 25.44
C GLU A 310 32.78 4.99 24.89
N ALA A 311 33.06 4.51 23.68
CA ALA A 311 34.35 4.70 23.01
C ALA A 311 34.69 6.18 22.77
N LYS A 312 33.66 7.04 22.64
CA LYS A 312 33.79 8.50 22.47
C LYS A 312 33.75 9.27 23.80
N GLY A 313 33.51 8.59 24.92
CA GLY A 313 33.37 9.19 26.26
C GLY A 313 32.07 9.96 26.47
N LEU A 314 31.01 9.62 25.74
CA LEU A 314 29.67 10.20 25.88
C LEU A 314 28.84 9.42 26.91
N ASN A 315 27.97 10.12 27.64
CA ASN A 315 26.95 9.48 28.46
C ASN A 315 25.79 9.03 27.57
N PHE A 316 25.46 7.74 27.57
CA PHE A 316 24.36 7.19 26.77
C PHE A 316 23.25 6.67 27.69
N ILE A 317 22.02 7.12 27.46
CA ILE A 317 20.85 6.74 28.27
C ILE A 317 19.78 6.20 27.33
N ALA A 318 19.27 5.00 27.60
CA ALA A 318 18.13 4.42 26.88
C ALA A 318 17.05 3.94 27.84
N GLU A 319 15.80 4.32 27.58
CA GLU A 319 14.68 3.98 28.47
C GLU A 319 13.34 3.83 27.72
N PHE A 320 12.38 3.21 28.39
CA PHE A 320 10.99 3.11 27.97
C PHE A 320 10.11 4.01 28.84
N GLU A 321 9.13 4.68 28.24
CA GLU A 321 8.13 5.48 28.95
C GLU A 321 6.71 5.14 28.48
N GLY A 322 5.75 5.17 29.40
CA GLY A 322 4.32 4.96 29.10
C GLY A 322 3.90 3.50 28.89
N ASP A 323 2.79 3.30 28.18
CA ASP A 323 2.18 1.99 27.93
C ASP A 323 2.84 1.34 26.71
N VAL A 324 3.94 0.62 26.93
CA VAL A 324 4.67 -0.10 25.89
C VAL A 324 4.23 -1.57 25.86
N PRO A 325 3.69 -2.08 24.75
CA PRO A 325 3.35 -3.50 24.60
C PRO A 325 4.60 -4.38 24.55
N ALA A 326 4.45 -5.67 24.87
CA ALA A 326 5.53 -6.64 24.77
C ALA A 326 5.77 -7.04 23.30
N VAL A 327 4.69 -7.26 22.55
CA VAL A 327 4.75 -7.70 21.15
C VAL A 327 3.83 -6.84 20.28
N VAL A 328 4.38 -6.35 19.17
CA VAL A 328 3.64 -5.60 18.15
C VAL A 328 3.86 -6.18 16.77
N ARG A 329 2.88 -5.98 15.91
CA ARG A 329 3.01 -6.33 14.51
C ARG A 329 3.58 -5.16 13.73
N GLY A 330 4.70 -5.39 13.02
CA GLY A 330 5.35 -4.35 12.23
C GLY A 330 6.60 -4.85 11.51
N ASP A 331 7.31 -3.92 10.85
CA ASP A 331 8.55 -4.21 10.15
C ASP A 331 9.75 -3.76 11.02
N PRO A 332 10.42 -4.67 11.74
CA PRO A 332 11.51 -4.32 12.64
C PRO A 332 12.73 -3.80 11.88
N LEU A 333 12.93 -4.20 10.62
CA LEU A 333 14.08 -3.75 9.82
C LEU A 333 13.95 -2.26 9.49
N ARG A 334 12.75 -1.81 9.11
CA ARG A 334 12.49 -0.40 8.76
C ARG A 334 12.48 0.52 9.97
N VAL A 335 11.91 0.07 11.08
CA VAL A 335 11.97 0.82 12.34
C VAL A 335 13.43 0.96 12.82
N CYS A 336 14.20 -0.14 12.81
CA CYS A 336 15.64 -0.09 13.08
C CYS A 336 16.34 0.91 12.14
N GLN A 337 16.11 0.84 10.84
CA GLN A 337 16.76 1.72 9.86
C GLN A 337 16.51 3.21 10.15
N VAL A 338 15.28 3.58 10.49
CA VAL A 338 14.95 4.97 10.86
C VAL A 338 15.66 5.38 12.15
N VAL A 339 15.48 4.61 13.23
CA VAL A 339 15.97 4.99 14.56
C VAL A 339 17.50 4.95 14.64
N GLN A 340 18.14 3.94 14.04
CA GLN A 340 19.60 3.82 14.00
C GLN A 340 20.24 4.97 13.20
N ASN A 341 19.58 5.47 12.14
CA ASN A 341 20.07 6.66 11.43
C ASN A 341 20.00 7.92 12.32
N LEU A 342 18.95 8.08 13.11
CA LEU A 342 18.83 9.19 14.07
C LEU A 342 19.89 9.09 15.18
N LEU A 343 20.08 7.91 15.77
CA LEU A 343 21.10 7.66 16.81
C LEU A 343 22.52 7.83 16.29
N SER A 344 22.80 7.36 15.07
CA SER A 344 24.10 7.55 14.43
C SER A 344 24.43 9.03 14.29
N ASN A 345 23.46 9.86 13.88
CA ASN A 345 23.66 11.31 13.80
C ASN A 345 23.89 11.92 15.18
N ALA A 346 23.12 11.54 16.21
CA ALA A 346 23.32 12.03 17.57
C ALA A 346 24.74 11.75 18.09
N VAL A 347 25.19 10.49 18.04
CA VAL A 347 26.55 10.10 18.49
C VAL A 347 27.65 10.77 17.64
N LYS A 348 27.41 10.96 16.35
CA LYS A 348 28.34 11.61 15.43
C LYS A 348 28.53 13.09 15.75
N PHE A 349 27.44 13.83 15.99
CA PHE A 349 27.46 15.30 16.17
C PHE A 349 27.57 15.76 17.63
N THR A 350 27.52 14.85 18.60
CA THR A 350 27.90 15.14 19.98
C THR A 350 29.37 14.79 20.23
N ASP A 351 30.20 15.79 20.52
CA ASP A 351 31.62 15.57 20.86
C ASP A 351 31.81 15.28 22.37
N GLN A 352 31.04 15.95 23.24
CA GLN A 352 30.97 15.71 24.68
C GLN A 352 29.53 15.91 25.17
N GLY A 353 29.14 15.19 26.22
CA GLY A 353 27.83 15.34 26.84
C GLY A 353 27.01 14.06 26.82
N THR A 354 25.70 14.17 26.56
CA THR A 354 24.74 13.06 26.70
C THR A 354 23.95 12.84 25.41
N VAL A 355 23.78 11.58 25.05
CA VAL A 355 22.82 11.12 24.05
C VAL A 355 21.76 10.27 24.77
N ARG A 356 20.48 10.64 24.62
CA ARG A 356 19.35 9.96 25.26
C ARG A 356 18.39 9.43 24.22
N PHE A 357 17.98 8.18 24.38
CA PHE A 357 17.00 7.50 23.53
C PHE A 357 15.80 7.08 24.38
N VAL A 358 14.61 7.56 24.02
CA VAL A 358 13.37 7.25 24.74
C VAL A 358 12.41 6.58 23.78
N THR A 359 11.90 5.40 24.16
CA THR A 359 10.78 4.76 23.47
C THR A 359 9.50 4.99 24.27
N ARG A 360 8.64 5.89 23.79
CA ARG A 360 7.35 6.18 24.42
C ARG A 360 6.23 5.37 23.79
N GLY A 361 5.44 4.69 24.61
CA GLY A 361 4.21 4.02 24.18
C GLY A 361 2.97 4.75 24.70
N ARG A 362 2.01 5.02 23.83
CA ARG A 362 0.69 5.53 24.22
C ARG A 362 -0.40 4.60 23.69
N ARG A 363 -1.19 4.06 24.61
CA ARG A 363 -2.33 3.20 24.28
C ARG A 363 -3.42 4.00 23.56
N VAL A 364 -3.70 3.62 22.31
CA VAL A 364 -4.79 4.20 21.51
C VAL A 364 -6.05 3.34 21.62
N SER A 365 -5.87 2.01 21.63
CA SER A 365 -6.92 1.02 21.90
C SER A 365 -6.31 -0.31 22.37
N GLU A 366 -7.15 -1.30 22.70
CA GLU A 366 -6.69 -2.66 23.05
C GLU A 366 -5.83 -3.32 21.93
N ARG A 367 -5.97 -2.92 20.67
CA ARG A 367 -5.21 -3.48 19.54
C ARG A 367 -4.28 -2.48 18.85
N ARG A 368 -4.15 -1.26 19.37
CA ARG A 368 -3.36 -0.19 18.74
C ARG A 368 -2.57 0.60 19.76
N VAL A 369 -1.30 0.83 19.44
CA VAL A 369 -0.38 1.69 20.19
C VAL A 369 0.18 2.74 19.25
N ALA A 370 0.36 3.96 19.77
CA ALA A 370 1.17 4.99 19.14
C ALA A 370 2.54 4.99 19.81
N PHE A 371 3.60 4.86 19.01
CA PHE A 371 4.98 4.95 19.46
C PHE A 371 5.57 6.31 19.13
N GLU A 372 6.37 6.83 20.05
CA GLU A 372 7.30 7.93 19.81
C GLU A 372 8.72 7.46 20.15
N PHE A 373 9.57 7.37 19.14
CA PHE A 373 11.01 7.12 19.30
C PHE A 373 11.72 8.47 19.31
N VAL A 374 12.23 8.86 20.49
CA VAL A 374 12.80 10.18 20.72
C VAL A 374 14.30 10.06 20.93
N VAL A 375 15.08 10.72 20.08
CA VAL A 375 16.54 10.80 20.17
C VAL A 375 16.92 12.23 20.54
N ILE A 376 17.54 12.41 21.69
CA ILE A 376 17.96 13.70 22.23
C ILE A 376 19.48 13.70 22.31
N ASP A 377 20.12 14.71 21.75
CA ASP A 377 21.57 14.89 21.79
C ASP A 377 21.92 16.27 22.35
N SER A 378 23.01 16.37 23.10
CA SER A 378 23.56 17.63 23.61
C SER A 378 24.68 18.19 22.72
N GLY A 379 24.61 17.94 21.41
CA GLY A 379 25.62 18.32 20.42
C GLY A 379 25.56 19.80 20.02
N SER A 380 26.08 20.11 18.83
CA SER A 380 26.17 21.49 18.33
C SER A 380 24.83 22.16 18.05
N GLY A 381 23.74 21.39 17.98
CA GLY A 381 22.45 21.85 17.49
C GLY A 381 22.47 22.27 16.02
N ILE A 382 21.31 22.70 15.54
CA ILE A 382 21.03 23.07 14.14
C ILE A 382 20.50 24.51 14.12
N SER A 383 20.93 25.31 13.13
CA SER A 383 20.43 26.68 12.97
C SER A 383 19.04 26.70 12.32
N ASP A 384 18.28 27.79 12.50
CA ASP A 384 16.96 27.93 11.88
C ASP A 384 17.03 27.88 10.34
N ASP A 385 18.06 28.47 9.74
CA ASP A 385 18.27 28.49 8.28
C ASP A 385 18.51 27.08 7.70
N ASP A 386 19.05 26.17 8.50
CA ASP A 386 19.38 24.80 8.12
C ASP A 386 18.25 23.81 8.37
N MET A 387 17.29 24.17 9.23
CA MET A 387 16.16 23.32 9.61
C MET A 387 15.28 22.96 8.40
N ASP A 388 15.04 23.94 7.51
CA ASP A 388 14.24 23.79 6.30
C ASP A 388 14.90 22.89 5.24
N GLN A 389 16.23 22.74 5.34
CA GLN A 389 17.05 22.01 4.37
C GLN A 389 17.41 20.59 4.82
N LEU A 390 17.20 20.27 6.11
CA LEU A 390 17.66 19.03 6.74
C LEU A 390 17.18 17.74 6.07
N PHE A 391 15.97 17.77 5.49
CA PHE A 391 15.33 16.61 4.86
C PHE A 391 15.31 16.70 3.33
N GLN A 392 16.09 17.60 2.75
CA GLN A 392 16.28 17.66 1.31
C GLN A 392 17.35 16.64 0.86
N PRO A 393 17.12 15.92 -0.24
CA PRO A 393 18.10 14.94 -0.74
C PRO A 393 19.43 15.61 -1.08
N PHE A 394 20.54 14.97 -0.68
CA PHE A 394 21.92 15.42 -0.94
C PHE A 394 22.32 16.74 -0.29
N THR A 395 21.48 17.28 0.60
CA THR A 395 21.81 18.51 1.33
C THR A 395 22.60 18.19 2.59
N GLN A 396 23.65 18.97 2.85
CA GLN A 396 24.50 18.85 4.03
C GLN A 396 24.69 20.21 4.65
N VAL A 397 24.38 20.29 5.94
CA VAL A 397 24.23 21.53 6.71
C VAL A 397 25.57 22.24 7.00
N ASP A 398 26.74 21.61 6.78
CA ASP A 398 28.02 22.29 7.00
C ASP A 398 29.20 21.74 6.16
N ALA A 399 29.94 22.64 5.49
CA ALA A 399 31.16 22.37 4.73
C ALA A 399 32.36 22.02 5.63
N SER A 400 32.31 22.38 6.92
CA SER A 400 33.33 22.04 7.92
C SER A 400 33.15 20.60 8.43
N SER A 401 31.89 20.19 8.62
CA SER A 401 31.47 18.85 9.04
C SER A 401 31.76 17.77 7.99
N THR A 402 31.73 18.13 6.70
CA THR A 402 32.03 17.22 5.57
C THR A 402 33.44 16.64 5.63
N ARG A 403 34.41 17.40 6.15
CA ARG A 403 35.81 16.96 6.27
C ARG A 403 36.05 16.03 7.44
N ARG A 404 35.20 16.07 8.47
CA ARG A 404 35.46 15.39 9.75
C ARG A 404 34.62 14.12 9.92
N PHE A 405 33.41 14.08 9.35
CA PHE A 405 32.48 12.99 9.66
C PHE A 405 31.81 12.28 8.47
N GLY A 406 31.92 12.79 7.24
CA GLY A 406 31.45 12.11 6.01
C GLY A 406 29.95 11.78 5.96
N GLY A 407 29.29 11.85 4.81
CA GLY A 407 27.87 11.50 4.72
C GLY A 407 27.31 11.67 3.33
N THR A 408 26.15 11.06 3.10
CA THR A 408 25.48 11.02 1.79
C THR A 408 24.45 12.15 1.64
N GLY A 409 23.99 12.70 2.77
CA GLY A 409 22.83 13.60 2.82
C GLY A 409 21.49 12.89 2.53
N LEU A 410 21.49 11.57 2.36
CA LEU A 410 20.28 10.79 2.05
C LEU A 410 19.61 10.20 3.28
N GLY A 411 20.36 9.92 4.35
CA GLY A 411 19.85 9.21 5.52
C GLY A 411 18.57 9.81 6.11
N LEU A 412 18.57 11.10 6.46
CA LEU A 412 17.38 11.76 7.03
C LEU A 412 16.21 11.85 6.03
N THR A 413 16.51 12.06 4.74
CA THR A 413 15.50 12.05 3.67
C THR A 413 14.83 10.68 3.57
N ILE A 414 15.61 9.61 3.57
CA ILE A 414 15.12 8.22 3.54
C ILE A 414 14.32 7.92 4.81
N SER A 415 14.84 8.29 5.98
CA SER A 415 14.14 8.11 7.26
C SER A 415 12.76 8.78 7.27
N ARG A 416 12.66 10.03 6.80
CA ARG A 416 11.37 10.74 6.72
C ARG A 416 10.41 10.08 5.74
N ARG A 417 10.90 9.64 4.57
CA ARG A 417 10.05 8.93 3.61
C ARG A 417 9.59 7.57 4.14
N LEU A 418 10.46 6.81 4.80
CA LEU A 418 10.11 5.56 5.47
C LEU A 418 9.04 5.78 6.53
N ALA A 419 9.19 6.80 7.37
CA ALA A 419 8.19 7.17 8.37
C ALA A 419 6.82 7.45 7.73
N ASN A 420 6.79 8.28 6.68
CA ASN A 420 5.55 8.61 5.98
C ASN A 420 4.87 7.37 5.36
N ILE A 421 5.64 6.45 4.77
CA ILE A 421 5.07 5.22 4.19
C ILE A 421 4.55 4.28 5.29
N MET A 422 5.17 4.27 6.47
CA MET A 422 4.67 3.56 7.65
C MET A 422 3.46 4.26 8.31
N GLY A 423 2.95 5.36 7.75
CA GLY A 423 1.85 6.14 8.30
C GLY A 423 2.25 7.00 9.51
N GLY A 424 3.55 7.25 9.67
CA GLY A 424 4.15 8.03 10.74
C GLY A 424 4.77 9.34 10.26
N GLU A 425 5.52 10.02 11.14
CA GLU A 425 6.20 11.28 10.85
C GLU A 425 7.53 11.39 11.61
N ILE A 426 8.49 12.15 11.06
CA ILE A 426 9.70 12.57 11.79
C ILE A 426 9.71 14.09 11.94
N SER A 427 9.71 14.54 13.20
CA SER A 427 9.86 15.94 13.58
C SER A 427 11.21 16.18 14.27
N VAL A 428 11.65 17.44 14.26
CA VAL A 428 12.90 17.88 14.87
C VAL A 428 12.69 19.20 15.59
N THR A 429 13.28 19.32 16.77
CA THR A 429 13.42 20.58 17.51
C THR A 429 14.87 20.72 17.93
N SER A 430 15.53 21.81 17.58
CA SER A 430 16.94 22.04 17.90
C SER A 430 17.23 23.53 18.07
N SER A 431 18.21 23.84 18.91
CA SER A 431 18.76 25.18 19.09
C SER A 431 20.28 25.10 18.98
N LEU A 432 20.89 26.07 18.30
CA LEU A 432 22.33 26.12 18.12
C LEU A 432 23.06 26.19 19.48
N GLY A 433 23.92 25.21 19.75
CA GLY A 433 24.71 25.07 20.96
C GLY A 433 24.02 24.35 22.13
N GLU A 434 22.72 24.05 22.04
CA GLU A 434 21.97 23.34 23.09
C GLU A 434 21.68 21.87 22.73
N GLY A 435 21.81 21.51 21.46
CA GLY A 435 21.60 20.16 20.94
C GLY A 435 20.32 20.01 20.11
N SER A 436 19.92 18.77 19.84
CA SER A 436 18.76 18.46 18.99
C SER A 436 17.89 17.37 19.59
N THR A 437 16.61 17.42 19.28
CA THR A 437 15.64 16.35 19.58
C THR A 437 14.95 15.94 18.31
N PHE A 438 15.11 14.68 17.93
CA PHE A 438 14.42 14.06 16.81
C PHE A 438 13.36 13.11 17.34
N THR A 439 12.14 13.24 16.82
CA THR A 439 11.01 12.40 17.23
C THR A 439 10.46 11.69 16.01
N PHE A 440 10.49 10.36 16.03
CA PHE A 440 9.85 9.50 15.04
C PHE A 440 8.58 8.91 15.64
N VAL A 441 7.43 9.22 15.03
CA VAL A 441 6.11 8.75 15.45
C VAL A 441 5.61 7.69 14.50
N VAL A 442 5.07 6.58 15.01
CA VAL A 442 4.44 5.52 14.20
C VAL A 442 3.38 4.78 15.00
N GLU A 443 2.34 4.27 14.34
CA GLU A 443 1.33 3.43 14.99
C GLU A 443 1.54 1.95 14.66
N GLY A 444 1.35 1.09 15.65
CA GLY A 444 1.49 -0.36 15.52
C GLY A 444 0.22 -1.10 15.95
N GLU A 445 0.00 -2.28 15.36
CA GLU A 445 -0.98 -3.24 15.88
C GLU A 445 -0.37 -4.00 17.05
N VAL A 446 -1.10 -4.09 18.15
CA VAL A 446 -0.63 -4.79 19.36
C VAL A 446 -1.06 -6.24 19.30
N VAL A 447 -0.09 -7.14 19.46
CA VAL A 447 -0.34 -8.57 19.63
C VAL A 447 -0.56 -8.85 21.11
N THR A 448 0.40 -8.43 21.95
CA THR A 448 0.37 -8.66 23.40
C THR A 448 0.80 -7.42 24.15
N TRP A 449 -0.09 -6.89 24.98
CA TRP A 449 0.27 -5.87 25.97
C TRP A 449 1.15 -6.48 27.04
N ARG A 450 2.12 -5.72 27.55
CA ARG A 450 2.92 -6.14 28.69
C ARG A 450 1.97 -6.37 29.87
N ALA A 451 1.94 -7.58 30.43
CA ALA A 451 1.17 -7.84 31.64
C ALA A 451 1.68 -6.92 32.74
N ALA A 452 0.77 -6.20 33.41
CA ALA A 452 1.09 -5.40 34.58
C ALA A 452 1.33 -6.32 35.78
N GLU A 453 2.39 -7.13 35.73
CA GLU A 453 2.86 -7.91 36.86
C GLU A 453 4.31 -7.54 37.19
N ALA A 454 4.43 -6.96 38.39
CA ALA A 454 5.64 -6.83 39.21
C ALA A 454 6.88 -6.26 38.52
N ALA A 455 7.05 -4.95 38.66
CA ALA A 455 8.32 -4.24 38.73
C ALA A 455 9.20 -4.69 39.94
N ALA A 456 9.34 -6.00 40.14
CA ALA A 456 10.12 -6.61 41.20
C ALA A 456 10.63 -7.99 40.76
N VAL A 457 11.40 -8.05 39.68
CA VAL A 457 12.50 -9.01 39.62
C VAL A 457 13.75 -8.16 39.56
N ALA A 458 14.47 -8.21 40.68
CA ALA A 458 15.62 -7.40 41.01
C ALA A 458 16.64 -7.34 39.86
N GLU A 459 17.35 -6.23 39.78
CA GLU A 459 18.76 -6.22 39.40
C GLU A 459 19.46 -7.35 40.16
N GLY A 460 19.51 -8.52 39.55
CA GLY A 460 20.29 -9.64 40.03
C GLY A 460 21.73 -9.31 39.72
N ASP A 461 22.43 -8.79 40.72
CA ASP A 461 23.89 -8.86 40.82
C ASP A 461 24.37 -10.19 40.22
N VAL A 462 25.37 -10.12 39.34
CA VAL A 462 26.10 -11.30 38.87
C VAL A 462 26.69 -11.94 40.12
N VAL A 463 26.00 -12.94 40.67
CA VAL A 463 26.51 -13.72 41.78
C VAL A 463 27.76 -14.41 41.25
N ALA A 464 28.91 -13.92 41.69
CA ALA A 464 30.20 -14.59 41.58
C ALA A 464 30.08 -15.94 42.30
N GLY A 465 29.65 -16.95 41.55
CA GLY A 465 29.69 -18.33 41.98
C GLY A 465 31.11 -18.84 41.82
N ASP A 466 31.94 -18.60 42.83
CA ASP A 466 33.27 -19.20 42.90
C ASP A 466 33.16 -20.73 42.76
N GLY A 467 33.81 -21.29 41.73
CA GLY A 467 34.18 -22.71 41.68
C GLY A 467 33.42 -23.64 40.73
N MET A 468 32.42 -23.17 39.98
CA MET A 468 31.66 -24.02 39.03
C MET A 468 32.54 -24.51 37.87
N GLU A 469 32.56 -25.83 37.64
CA GLU A 469 33.23 -26.49 36.51
C GLU A 469 32.24 -26.69 35.35
N VAL A 470 32.47 -25.99 34.24
CA VAL A 470 31.56 -26.00 33.08
C VAL A 470 32.25 -26.62 31.86
N LEU A 471 31.62 -27.62 31.24
CA LEU A 471 32.04 -28.12 29.94
C LEU A 471 31.28 -27.37 28.84
N VAL A 472 32.01 -26.72 27.94
CA VAL A 472 31.44 -26.04 26.77
C VAL A 472 31.83 -26.82 25.52
N VAL A 473 30.84 -27.21 24.72
CA VAL A 473 31.02 -28.00 23.51
C VAL A 473 30.51 -27.21 22.31
N GLU A 474 31.42 -26.75 21.47
CA GLU A 474 31.14 -25.92 20.31
C GLU A 474 32.22 -26.16 19.24
N ASP A 475 31.78 -26.48 18.02
CA ASP A 475 32.68 -26.83 16.90
C ASP A 475 33.26 -25.60 16.21
N HIS A 476 32.54 -24.48 16.24
CA HIS A 476 32.96 -23.27 15.56
C HIS A 476 34.01 -22.48 16.40
N PRO A 477 35.24 -22.29 15.89
CA PRO A 477 36.36 -21.76 16.69
C PRO A 477 36.12 -20.33 17.22
N VAL A 478 35.36 -19.51 16.49
CA VAL A 478 35.02 -18.15 16.92
C VAL A 478 33.99 -18.17 18.06
N ASN A 479 32.97 -19.03 18.00
CA ASN A 479 31.94 -19.11 19.04
C ASN A 479 32.54 -19.66 20.33
N ARG A 480 33.41 -20.67 20.19
CA ARG A 480 34.19 -21.22 21.30
C ARG A 480 35.05 -20.15 21.97
N MET A 481 35.78 -19.34 21.21
CA MET A 481 36.59 -18.23 21.74
C MET A 481 35.74 -17.20 22.50
N ILE A 482 34.54 -16.88 22.00
CA ILE A 482 33.63 -15.93 22.66
C ILE A 482 33.11 -16.53 23.98
N LEU A 483 32.67 -17.80 23.97
CA LEU A 483 32.20 -18.49 25.17
C LEU A 483 33.31 -18.65 26.21
N GLU A 484 34.54 -18.93 25.77
CA GLU A 484 35.72 -19.00 26.63
C GLU A 484 36.01 -17.66 27.31
N ALA A 485 36.06 -16.57 26.53
CA ALA A 485 36.30 -15.23 27.06
C ALA A 485 35.22 -14.78 28.04
N TRP A 486 33.95 -15.06 27.72
CA TRP A 486 32.83 -14.72 28.59
C TRP A 486 32.87 -15.54 29.89
N MET A 487 33.11 -16.85 29.81
CA MET A 487 33.21 -17.69 31.00
C MET A 487 34.36 -17.27 31.93
N ALA A 488 35.52 -16.94 31.35
CA ALA A 488 36.65 -16.40 32.09
C ALA A 488 36.30 -15.09 32.81
N SER A 489 35.52 -14.21 32.18
CA SER A 489 35.06 -12.96 32.81
C SER A 489 34.12 -13.17 34.01
N THR A 490 33.49 -14.35 34.09
CA THR A 490 32.58 -14.72 35.20
C THR A 490 33.25 -15.51 36.33
N GLY A 491 34.57 -15.69 36.28
CA GLY A 491 35.34 -16.38 37.32
C GLY A 491 35.14 -17.91 37.39
N ARG A 492 34.61 -18.53 36.32
CA ARG A 492 34.29 -19.96 36.29
C ARG A 492 35.41 -20.78 35.67
N ARG A 493 35.54 -22.05 36.08
CA ARG A 493 36.50 -23.00 35.48
C ARG A 493 35.82 -23.69 34.31
N THR A 494 36.45 -23.64 33.14
CA THR A 494 35.85 -24.15 31.91
C THR A 494 36.76 -25.13 31.19
N SER A 495 36.14 -26.20 30.71
CA SER A 495 36.74 -27.14 29.76
C SER A 495 36.06 -27.00 28.41
N MET A 496 36.82 -27.12 27.34
CA MET A 496 36.35 -26.94 25.96
C MET A 496 36.43 -28.27 25.21
N ALA A 497 35.42 -28.57 24.39
CA ALA A 497 35.40 -29.69 23.46
C ALA A 497 34.90 -29.23 22.09
N GLU A 498 35.43 -29.81 21.01
CA GLU A 498 35.14 -29.40 19.62
C GLU A 498 34.00 -30.21 18.98
N ASN A 499 33.60 -31.31 19.61
CA ASN A 499 32.56 -32.21 19.10
C ASN A 499 31.96 -33.07 20.21
N GLY A 500 30.86 -33.75 19.91
CA GLY A 500 30.17 -34.61 20.89
C GLY A 500 30.99 -35.78 21.40
N ARG A 501 31.98 -36.29 20.63
CA ARG A 501 32.83 -37.41 21.08
C ARG A 501 33.78 -36.96 22.18
N GLU A 502 34.47 -35.84 21.96
CA GLU A 502 35.33 -35.22 22.97
C GLU A 502 34.54 -34.84 24.23
N ALA A 503 33.29 -34.39 24.07
CA ALA A 503 32.43 -34.09 25.20
C ALA A 503 32.11 -35.34 26.04
N VAL A 504 31.79 -36.48 25.41
CA VAL A 504 31.55 -37.75 26.10
C VAL A 504 32.81 -38.23 26.81
N ASP A 505 33.97 -38.16 26.15
CA ASP A 505 35.24 -38.60 26.74
C ASP A 505 35.62 -37.71 27.95
N ALA A 506 35.50 -36.38 27.81
CA ALA A 506 35.70 -35.44 28.92
C ALA A 506 34.71 -35.69 30.07
N ALA A 507 33.44 -35.95 29.77
CA ALA A 507 32.42 -36.24 30.77
C ALA A 507 32.59 -37.61 31.46
N ARG A 508 33.44 -38.51 30.94
CA ARG A 508 33.84 -39.74 31.64
C ARG A 508 35.00 -39.50 32.60
N ASP A 509 35.94 -38.65 32.19
CA ASP A 509 37.19 -38.41 32.92
C ASP A 509 37.05 -37.38 34.05
N GLN A 510 36.18 -36.38 33.88
CA GLN A 510 36.01 -35.28 34.83
C GLN A 510 34.52 -35.04 35.14
N ARG A 511 34.24 -34.64 36.39
CA ARG A 511 32.91 -34.18 36.81
C ARG A 511 32.72 -32.70 36.51
N PHE A 512 31.58 -32.35 35.93
CA PHE A 512 31.14 -31.00 35.63
C PHE A 512 29.86 -30.66 36.39
N ASP A 513 29.69 -29.39 36.72
CA ASP A 513 28.50 -28.84 37.35
C ASP A 513 27.46 -28.38 36.31
N LEU A 514 27.90 -28.13 35.07
CA LEU A 514 27.06 -27.79 33.94
C LEU A 514 27.75 -28.17 32.62
N ILE A 515 26.96 -28.62 31.65
CA ILE A 515 27.40 -28.84 30.28
C ILE A 515 26.58 -27.93 29.36
N ILE A 516 27.27 -27.14 28.54
CA ILE A 516 26.68 -26.34 27.47
C ILE A 516 27.07 -27.02 26.16
N MET A 517 26.08 -27.46 25.39
CA MET A 517 26.27 -28.36 24.25
C MET A 517 25.63 -27.78 23.00
N ASP A 518 26.41 -27.60 21.94
CA ASP A 518 25.85 -27.34 20.62
C ASP A 518 25.14 -28.58 20.06
N VAL A 519 24.00 -28.38 19.41
CA VAL A 519 23.22 -29.49 18.84
C VAL A 519 23.89 -30.02 17.58
N ASN A 520 24.37 -29.14 16.70
CA ASN A 520 24.81 -29.51 15.36
C ASN A 520 26.34 -29.44 15.27
N MET A 521 27.01 -30.55 15.52
CA MET A 521 28.49 -30.65 15.47
C MET A 521 28.96 -31.81 14.58
N PRO A 522 30.15 -31.71 13.95
CA PRO A 522 30.77 -32.80 13.22
C PRO A 522 31.20 -33.94 14.16
N VAL A 523 31.45 -35.13 13.59
CA VAL A 523 31.85 -36.37 14.29
C VAL A 523 30.74 -37.00 15.16
N MET A 524 30.17 -36.23 16.08
CA MET A 524 29.04 -36.63 16.93
C MET A 524 28.22 -35.39 17.29
N ASP A 525 26.92 -35.45 17.03
CA ASP A 525 25.99 -34.38 17.37
C ASP A 525 25.69 -34.31 18.89
N GLY A 526 25.16 -33.17 19.34
CA GLY A 526 24.87 -32.92 20.75
C GLY A 526 23.78 -33.84 21.31
N LEU A 527 22.85 -34.31 20.48
CA LEU A 527 21.78 -35.24 20.85
C LEU A 527 22.33 -36.63 21.18
N ALA A 528 23.20 -37.17 20.32
CA ALA A 528 23.87 -38.44 20.52
C ALA A 528 24.84 -38.38 21.71
N ALA A 529 25.61 -37.29 21.84
CA ALA A 529 26.51 -37.08 22.97
C ALA A 529 25.75 -37.05 24.30
N THR A 530 24.63 -36.32 24.34
CA THR A 530 23.78 -36.21 25.54
C THR A 530 23.21 -37.57 25.93
N ARG A 531 22.66 -38.35 24.98
CA ARG A 531 22.18 -39.70 25.25
C ARG A 531 23.27 -40.58 25.86
N LEU A 532 24.48 -40.57 25.30
CA LEU A 532 25.60 -41.35 25.83
C LEU A 532 26.00 -40.89 27.24
N ILE A 533 26.08 -39.58 27.51
CA ILE A 533 26.39 -39.05 28.84
C ILE A 533 25.35 -39.47 29.88
N ARG A 534 24.07 -39.57 29.48
CA ARG A 534 22.97 -40.03 30.36
C ARG A 534 22.98 -41.55 30.55
N GLU A 535 23.15 -42.32 29.47
CA GLU A 535 23.09 -43.79 29.47
C GLU A 535 24.31 -44.45 30.13
N ASP A 536 25.49 -43.81 30.04
CA ASP A 536 26.73 -44.32 30.65
C ASP A 536 26.65 -44.38 32.19
N GLY A 537 25.66 -43.73 32.82
CA GLY A 537 25.46 -43.78 34.28
C GLY A 537 26.64 -43.25 35.10
N GLY A 538 27.53 -42.49 34.47
CA GLY A 538 28.75 -41.95 35.06
C GLY A 538 28.51 -40.76 35.99
N VAL A 539 29.59 -40.13 36.45
CA VAL A 539 29.55 -39.00 37.41
C VAL A 539 28.78 -37.77 36.92
N ASN A 540 28.52 -37.68 35.62
CA ASN A 540 27.76 -36.60 34.97
C ASN A 540 26.36 -37.00 34.48
N ALA A 541 25.86 -38.20 34.84
CA ALA A 541 24.53 -38.65 34.42
C ALA A 541 23.42 -37.67 34.83
N GLU A 542 23.58 -36.99 35.98
CA GLU A 542 22.67 -35.98 36.51
C GLU A 542 23.18 -34.54 36.38
N THR A 543 24.28 -34.30 35.66
CA THR A 543 24.77 -32.93 35.41
C THR A 543 23.82 -32.21 34.45
N PRO A 544 23.36 -30.99 34.74
CA PRO A 544 22.50 -30.25 33.84
C PRO A 544 23.13 -30.02 32.47
N ILE A 545 22.33 -30.20 31.40
CA ILE A 545 22.76 -29.95 30.02
C ILE A 545 21.87 -28.85 29.40
N ILE A 546 22.51 -27.77 28.94
CA ILE A 546 21.86 -26.69 28.18
C ILE A 546 22.25 -26.81 26.72
N PHE A 547 21.27 -26.82 25.82
CA PHE A 547 21.51 -26.86 24.38
C PHE A 547 21.60 -25.48 23.74
N LEU A 548 22.56 -25.33 22.82
CA LEU A 548 22.66 -24.17 21.94
C LEU A 548 22.07 -24.56 20.58
N SER A 549 20.97 -23.93 20.18
CA SER A 549 20.28 -24.24 18.90
C SER A 549 20.31 -23.06 17.93
N ALA A 550 20.51 -23.32 16.64
CA ALA A 550 20.37 -22.31 15.58
C ALA A 550 18.92 -22.11 15.08
N SER A 551 17.99 -22.95 15.53
CA SER A 551 16.61 -23.06 15.03
C SER A 551 15.63 -22.98 16.20
N ALA A 552 14.68 -22.04 16.14
CA ALA A 552 13.59 -21.87 17.11
C ALA A 552 12.39 -22.79 16.84
N ARG A 553 12.57 -23.89 16.07
CA ARG A 553 11.47 -24.79 15.69
C ARG A 553 11.19 -25.80 16.79
N ASN A 554 9.90 -26.01 17.11
CA ASN A 554 9.43 -26.95 18.13
C ASN A 554 9.98 -28.39 17.96
N GLU A 555 10.29 -28.81 16.73
CA GLU A 555 10.78 -30.15 16.42
C GLU A 555 12.19 -30.44 16.99
N ASP A 556 13.07 -29.44 17.07
CA ASP A 556 14.41 -29.58 17.67
C ASP A 556 14.35 -29.63 19.21
N HIS A 557 13.32 -28.97 19.78
CA HIS A 557 13.11 -28.87 21.23
C HIS A 557 12.55 -30.18 21.82
N GLU A 558 11.64 -30.86 21.10
CA GLU A 558 11.16 -32.19 21.51
C GLU A 558 12.27 -33.24 21.43
N ALA A 559 13.08 -33.20 20.36
CA ALA A 559 14.18 -34.14 20.14
C ALA A 559 15.26 -34.05 21.24
N GLY A 560 15.61 -32.83 21.68
CA GLY A 560 16.59 -32.67 22.76
C GLY A 560 16.05 -32.99 24.16
N LEU A 561 14.76 -32.78 24.42
CA LEU A 561 14.12 -33.21 25.68
C LEU A 561 14.12 -34.73 25.77
N ALA A 562 13.78 -35.40 24.67
CA ALA A 562 13.88 -36.85 24.54
C ALA A 562 15.32 -37.36 24.67
N ALA A 563 16.32 -36.60 24.21
CA ALA A 563 17.74 -36.93 24.39
C ALA A 563 18.25 -36.72 25.83
N GLY A 564 17.54 -35.93 26.65
CA GLY A 564 17.85 -35.71 28.06
C GLY A 564 18.46 -34.35 28.40
N ALA A 565 18.33 -33.35 27.50
CA ALA A 565 18.64 -31.95 27.79
C ALA A 565 17.68 -31.37 28.84
N ASP A 566 18.10 -30.30 29.52
CA ASP A 566 17.37 -29.69 30.63
C ASP A 566 16.94 -28.24 30.37
N ALA A 567 17.57 -27.56 29.41
CA ALA A 567 17.14 -26.25 28.91
C ALA A 567 17.75 -25.95 27.52
N TYR A 568 17.31 -24.86 26.88
CA TYR A 568 17.74 -24.43 25.55
C TYR A 568 18.07 -22.95 25.51
N LEU A 569 18.97 -22.59 24.61
CA LEU A 569 19.31 -21.22 24.28
C LEU A 569 19.51 -21.08 22.77
N ASN A 570 18.86 -20.09 22.17
CA ASN A 570 18.98 -19.83 20.74
C ASN A 570 20.31 -19.13 20.41
N LYS A 571 20.87 -19.45 19.25
CA LYS A 571 21.99 -18.73 18.62
C LYS A 571 21.42 -17.57 17.78
N PRO A 572 21.98 -16.33 17.85
CA PRO A 572 23.16 -15.93 18.61
C PRO A 572 22.92 -15.92 20.13
N ILE A 573 23.92 -16.37 20.89
CA ILE A 573 23.84 -16.60 22.35
C ILE A 573 23.55 -15.28 23.08
N ASP A 574 22.43 -15.22 23.80
CA ASP A 574 22.16 -14.16 24.77
C ASP A 574 22.82 -14.50 26.10
N PHE A 575 23.91 -13.81 26.43
CA PHE A 575 24.68 -14.04 27.65
C PHE A 575 23.92 -13.71 28.95
N ARG A 576 22.86 -12.88 28.91
CA ARG A 576 22.00 -12.66 30.08
C ARG A 576 21.16 -13.89 30.38
N SER A 577 20.52 -14.43 29.34
CA SER A 577 19.73 -15.66 29.42
C SER A 577 20.61 -16.86 29.80
N LEU A 578 21.83 -16.95 29.24
CA LEU A 578 22.80 -17.96 29.66
C LEU A 578 23.16 -17.80 31.14
N SER A 579 23.44 -16.59 31.61
CA SER A 579 23.74 -16.34 33.02
C SER A 579 22.59 -16.76 33.95
N ALA A 580 21.34 -16.43 33.59
CA ALA A 580 20.16 -16.84 34.34
C ALA A 580 20.03 -18.36 34.42
N LEU A 581 20.15 -19.06 33.28
CA LEU A 581 20.12 -20.52 33.24
C LEU A 581 21.24 -21.13 34.07
N MET A 582 22.44 -20.55 34.07
CA MET A 582 23.56 -21.02 34.90
C MET A 582 23.31 -20.85 36.40
N VAL A 583 22.64 -19.77 36.82
CA VAL A 583 22.22 -19.59 38.22
C VAL A 583 21.22 -20.68 38.61
N HIS A 584 20.25 -20.97 37.75
CA HIS A 584 19.28 -22.05 37.99
C HIS A 584 19.90 -23.45 37.93
N ALA A 585 20.96 -23.64 37.13
CA ALA A 585 21.68 -24.91 37.03
C ALA A 585 22.30 -25.36 38.35
N GLN A 586 22.65 -24.42 39.25
CA GLN A 586 23.16 -24.74 40.59
C GLN A 586 22.13 -25.51 41.44
N GLY A 587 20.84 -25.37 41.15
CA GLY A 587 19.76 -26.15 41.75
C GLY A 587 19.56 -27.54 41.14
N GLY A 588 20.42 -27.94 40.20
CA GLY A 588 20.36 -29.22 39.48
C GLY A 588 19.31 -29.25 38.36
N ARG A 589 19.17 -30.41 37.71
CA ARG A 589 18.31 -30.60 36.52
C ARG A 589 16.84 -30.22 36.75
N ALA A 590 16.31 -30.55 37.92
CA ALA A 590 14.92 -30.26 38.28
C ALA A 590 14.62 -28.76 38.44
N ALA A 591 15.63 -27.92 38.70
CA ALA A 591 15.45 -26.48 38.73
C ALA A 591 15.38 -25.88 37.32
N LEU A 592 16.26 -26.34 36.42
CA LEU A 592 16.27 -25.92 35.01
C LEU A 592 15.01 -26.36 34.25
N ARG A 593 14.56 -27.61 34.44
CA ARG A 593 13.35 -28.11 33.77
C ARG A 593 12.09 -27.35 34.16
N ARG A 594 11.96 -26.97 35.44
CA ARG A 594 10.82 -26.17 35.91
C ARG A 594 10.78 -24.78 35.26
N LEU A 595 11.94 -24.18 35.01
CA LEU A 595 12.03 -22.90 34.29
C LEU A 595 11.57 -23.07 32.83
N ALA A 596 12.06 -24.11 32.15
CA ALA A 596 11.70 -24.41 30.77
C ALA A 596 10.21 -24.78 30.59
N GLU A 597 9.62 -25.46 31.58
CA GLU A 597 8.18 -25.78 31.60
C GLU A 597 7.31 -24.53 31.82
N GLN A 598 7.74 -23.61 32.71
CA GLN A 598 7.05 -22.34 32.95
C GLN A 598 7.06 -21.41 31.72
N ASP A 599 8.18 -21.36 31.00
CA ASP A 599 8.28 -20.61 29.74
C ASP A 599 7.39 -21.21 28.63
N ASN A 600 7.26 -22.54 28.58
CA ASN A 600 6.38 -23.21 27.61
C ASN A 600 4.88 -23.08 27.96
N GLU A 601 4.50 -23.13 29.24
CA GLU A 601 3.11 -22.87 29.66
C GLU A 601 2.70 -21.41 29.44
N ALA A 602 3.63 -20.46 29.64
CA ALA A 602 3.41 -19.05 29.33
C ALA A 602 3.34 -18.76 27.81
N ALA A 603 3.94 -19.61 26.97
CA ALA A 603 3.87 -19.52 25.50
C ALA A 603 2.65 -20.24 24.90
N ALA A 604 2.04 -21.20 25.63
CA ALA A 604 0.86 -21.94 25.20
C ALA A 604 -0.48 -21.32 25.66
N ALA A 605 -0.44 -20.43 26.65
CA ALA A 605 -1.55 -19.60 27.12
C ALA A 605 -1.63 -18.28 26.36
#